data_AF-A0A2E9RV94-F1
#
_entry.id   AF-A0A2E9RV94-F1
#
_cell.length_a   1.000
_cell.length_b   1.000
_cell.length_c   1.000
_cell.angle_alpha   90.00
_cell.angle_beta   90.00
_cell.angle_gamma   90.00
#
_symmetry.space_group_name_H-M   'P 1'
#
loop_
_entity.id
_entity.type
_entity.pdbx_description
1 polymer ?
#
loop_
_entity_poly.entity_id
_entity_poly.type
_entity_poly.pdbx_seq_one_letter_code
_entity_poly.pdbx_strand_id
1 'polypeptide(L)'
;RGMQEDVLLVVTGEMGRSPKLNKNGGRDHYGNLTSLLLAGGGLKVGQVVGGSDHIAAFPAPRPYGPENLSATILHHLFDLSELRLMDGLPSEILAMSNDSPIEELF
;
A
#
# COMPACT_ATOMS: atom_id res chain seq x y z
N ARG A 1 13.59 20.10 -8.91
CA ARG A 1 14.59 19.10 -8.45
C ARG A 1 14.55 19.12 -6.93
N GLY A 2 14.52 17.97 -6.22
CA GLY A 2 14.39 17.92 -4.75
C GLY A 2 13.06 17.35 -4.21
N MET A 3 12.04 17.18 -5.05
CA MET A 3 10.71 16.67 -4.63
C MET A 3 10.72 15.28 -3.98
N GLN A 4 11.80 14.51 -4.12
CA GLN A 4 11.92 13.19 -3.53
C GLN A 4 11.88 13.20 -2.00
N GLU A 5 12.19 14.33 -1.36
CA GLU A 5 12.16 14.48 0.10
C GLU A 5 10.76 14.92 0.57
N ASP A 6 10.11 15.82 -0.18
CA ASP A 6 8.86 16.46 0.26
C ASP A 6 7.58 15.79 -0.27
N VAL A 7 7.67 14.95 -1.31
CA VAL A 7 6.50 14.40 -2.00
C VAL A 7 6.51 12.88 -1.96
N LEU A 8 5.50 12.30 -1.30
CA LEU A 8 5.18 10.89 -1.43
C LEU A 8 4.27 10.66 -2.64
N LEU A 9 4.77 9.96 -3.66
CA LEU A 9 4.00 9.49 -4.79
C LEU A 9 3.51 8.07 -4.52
N VAL A 10 2.19 7.89 -4.58
CA VAL A 10 1.52 6.60 -4.49
C VAL A 10 0.90 6.27 -5.84
N VAL A 11 1.29 5.12 -6.42
CA VAL A 11 0.67 4.59 -7.64
C VAL A 11 0.14 3.19 -7.34
N THR A 12 -1.17 3.02 -7.43
CA THR A 12 -1.83 1.75 -7.17
C THR A 12 -3.09 1.63 -8.02
N GLY A 13 -3.68 0.44 -8.08
CA GLY A 13 -4.99 0.18 -8.67
C GLY A 13 -5.90 -0.54 -7.69
N GLU A 14 -7.21 -0.42 -7.88
CA GLU A 14 -8.21 -1.12 -7.06
C GLU A 14 -8.18 -2.65 -7.28
N MET A 15 -7.86 -3.06 -8.51
CA MET A 15 -7.92 -4.45 -8.95
C MET A 15 -6.75 -4.74 -9.91
N GLY A 16 -6.25 -5.97 -9.89
CA GLY A 16 -5.32 -6.49 -10.88
C GLY A 16 -6.02 -7.26 -11.99
N ARG A 17 -5.29 -8.23 -12.56
CA ARG A 17 -5.74 -9.06 -13.67
C ARG A 17 -5.52 -10.53 -13.37
N SER A 18 -6.49 -11.36 -13.75
CA SER A 18 -6.42 -12.80 -13.48
C SER A 18 -5.12 -13.38 -14.05
N PRO A 19 -4.45 -14.30 -13.33
CA PRO A 19 -3.22 -14.93 -13.79
C PRO A 19 -3.46 -15.89 -14.97
N LYS A 20 -4.69 -16.36 -15.13
CA LYS A 20 -5.14 -17.20 -16.24
C LYS A 20 -5.81 -16.36 -17.33
N LEU A 21 -5.57 -16.71 -18.59
CA LEU A 21 -6.28 -16.15 -19.74
C LEU A 21 -7.73 -16.65 -19.76
N ASN A 22 -8.66 -15.76 -20.07
CA ASN A 22 -10.06 -16.09 -20.29
C ASN A 22 -10.28 -16.63 -21.71
N LYS A 23 -11.52 -17.06 -22.00
CA LYS A 23 -11.89 -17.65 -23.31
C LYS A 23 -11.69 -16.71 -24.51
N ASN A 24 -11.60 -15.40 -24.26
CA ASN A 24 -11.42 -14.37 -25.27
C ASN A 24 -9.95 -13.96 -25.43
N GLY A 25 -9.01 -14.65 -24.77
CA GLY A 25 -7.58 -14.34 -24.82
C GLY A 25 -7.16 -13.15 -23.95
N GLY A 26 -8.07 -12.57 -23.17
CA GLY A 26 -7.79 -11.50 -22.21
C GLY A 26 -7.57 -12.02 -20.77
N ARG A 27 -7.50 -11.10 -19.81
CA ARG A 27 -7.48 -11.41 -18.37
C ARG A 27 -8.65 -10.70 -17.68
N ASP A 28 -9.29 -11.39 -16.75
CA ASP A 28 -10.48 -10.89 -16.06
C ASP A 28 -10.12 -9.90 -14.94
N HIS A 29 -11.13 -9.20 -14.40
CA HIS A 29 -10.99 -8.42 -13.18
C HIS A 29 -10.63 -9.33 -12.01
N TYR A 30 -9.67 -8.89 -11.19
CA TYR A 30 -9.09 -9.74 -10.18
C TYR A 30 -8.69 -8.94 -8.94
N GLY A 31 -9.47 -9.08 -7.86
CA GLY A 31 -9.29 -8.31 -6.63
C GLY A 31 -8.28 -8.89 -5.64
N ASN A 32 -7.74 -10.08 -5.92
CA ASN A 32 -6.84 -10.73 -4.97
C ASN A 32 -5.43 -10.13 -4.95
N LEU A 33 -5.04 -9.40 -6.00
CA LEU A 33 -3.71 -8.84 -6.14
C LEU A 33 -3.72 -7.62 -7.04
N THR A 34 -3.01 -6.57 -6.66
CA THR A 34 -2.79 -5.35 -7.44
C THR A 34 -1.33 -4.91 -7.28
N SER A 35 -0.85 -4.04 -8.17
CA SER A 35 0.49 -3.45 -8.04
C SER A 35 0.44 -2.21 -7.16
N LEU A 36 1.45 -2.05 -6.31
CA LEU A 36 1.66 -0.85 -5.50
C LEU A 36 3.09 -0.34 -5.74
N LEU A 37 3.20 0.95 -6.04
CA LEU A 37 4.47 1.66 -6.14
C LEU A 37 4.44 2.88 -5.23
N LEU A 38 5.50 3.03 -4.45
CA LEU A 38 5.75 4.16 -3.57
C LEU A 38 7.10 4.79 -3.94
N ALA A 39 7.13 6.11 -4.06
CA ALA A 39 8.35 6.85 -4.39
C ALA A 39 8.37 8.20 -3.65
N GLY A 40 9.56 8.62 -3.20
CA GLY A 40 9.75 9.90 -2.53
C GLY A 40 9.31 9.91 -1.06
N GLY A 41 9.02 11.11 -0.53
CA GLY A 41 8.73 11.35 0.88
C GLY A 41 9.91 11.11 1.83
N GLY A 42 11.13 10.91 1.32
CA GLY A 42 12.23 10.45 2.18
C GLY A 42 12.07 9.01 2.70
N LEU A 43 11.10 8.24 2.18
CA LEU A 43 11.00 6.81 2.45
C LEU A 43 12.20 6.06 1.85
N LYS A 44 12.50 4.89 2.41
CA LYS A 44 13.47 3.95 1.86
C LYS A 44 12.90 3.29 0.60
N VAL A 45 13.10 3.92 -0.55
CA VAL A 45 12.60 3.46 -1.86
C VAL A 45 13.71 2.78 -2.68
N GLY A 46 13.36 2.24 -3.86
CA GLY A 46 14.31 1.53 -4.72
C GLY A 46 14.51 0.05 -4.37
N GLN A 47 13.57 -0.51 -3.62
CA GLN A 47 13.54 -1.91 -3.21
C GLN A 47 12.24 -2.60 -3.66
N VAL A 48 12.26 -3.93 -3.70
CA VAL A 48 11.07 -4.75 -3.87
C VAL A 48 10.66 -5.24 -2.48
N VAL A 49 9.42 -4.95 -2.09
CA VAL A 49 8.83 -5.37 -0.82
C VAL A 49 7.66 -6.29 -1.11
N GLY A 50 7.62 -7.44 -0.44
CA GLY A 50 6.61 -8.47 -0.69
C GLY A 50 6.73 -9.11 -2.07
N GLY A 51 5.63 -9.73 -2.51
CA GLY A 51 5.56 -10.42 -3.79
C GLY A 51 4.22 -11.11 -3.98
N SER A 52 4.11 -11.87 -5.06
CA SER A 52 3.01 -12.79 -5.30
C SER A 52 3.45 -14.24 -5.15
N ASP A 53 2.49 -15.15 -5.13
CA ASP A 53 2.77 -16.56 -5.40
C ASP A 53 3.33 -16.76 -6.82
N HIS A 54 3.84 -17.98 -7.07
CA HIS A 54 4.50 -18.34 -8.33
C HIS A 54 3.62 -18.20 -9.59
N ILE A 55 2.30 -18.07 -9.44
CA ILE A 55 1.36 -17.88 -10.56
C ILE A 55 0.77 -16.46 -10.60
N ALA A 56 1.13 -15.56 -9.68
CA ALA A 56 0.55 -14.23 -9.53
C ALA A 56 -0.98 -14.21 -9.26
N ALA A 57 -1.46 -15.16 -8.45
CA ALA A 57 -2.86 -15.24 -8.00
C ALA A 57 -3.08 -14.57 -6.63
N PHE A 58 -2.11 -14.66 -5.73
CA PHE A 58 -2.25 -14.15 -4.36
C PHE A 58 -0.96 -13.46 -3.91
N PRO A 59 -1.04 -12.49 -2.98
CA PRO A 59 0.14 -11.91 -2.37
C PRO A 59 0.83 -12.94 -1.45
N ALA A 60 2.15 -13.05 -1.55
CA ALA A 60 2.97 -13.99 -0.80
C ALA A 60 4.44 -13.52 -0.71
N PRO A 61 5.22 -13.90 0.32
CA PRO A 61 4.82 -14.70 1.49
C PRO A 61 4.07 -13.88 2.56
N ARG A 62 4.26 -12.57 2.59
CA ARG A 62 3.60 -11.63 3.50
C ARG A 62 2.66 -10.74 2.70
N PRO A 63 1.33 -10.87 2.88
CA PRO A 63 0.36 -9.99 2.24
C PRO A 63 0.43 -8.56 2.76
N TYR A 64 0.24 -7.60 1.86
CA TYR A 64 -0.05 -6.21 2.21
C TYR A 64 -1.40 -5.83 1.61
N GLY A 65 -2.29 -5.33 2.45
CA GLY A 65 -3.61 -4.84 2.06
C GLY A 65 -3.72 -3.31 2.05
N PRO A 66 -4.89 -2.77 1.69
CA PRO A 66 -5.19 -1.34 1.77
C PRO A 66 -4.95 -0.73 3.16
N GLU A 67 -5.16 -1.51 4.21
CA GLU A 67 -4.89 -1.15 5.61
C GLU A 67 -3.40 -0.85 5.84
N ASN A 68 -2.49 -1.66 5.29
CA ASN A 68 -1.05 -1.42 5.44
C ASN A 68 -0.61 -0.18 4.68
N LEU A 69 -1.16 0.05 3.47
CA LEU A 69 -0.89 1.27 2.71
C LEU A 69 -1.37 2.50 3.48
N SER A 70 -2.57 2.44 4.05
CA SER A 70 -3.17 3.54 4.80
C SER A 70 -2.40 3.85 6.08
N ALA A 71 -2.03 2.80 6.83
CA ALA A 71 -1.17 2.91 8.00
C ALA A 71 0.20 3.51 7.63
N THR A 72 0.80 3.09 6.51
CA THR A 72 2.06 3.64 6.01
C THR A 72 1.94 5.14 5.76
N ILE A 73 0.87 5.59 5.09
CA ILE A 73 0.64 7.00 4.80
C ILE A 73 0.44 7.79 6.11
N LEU A 74 -0.39 7.30 7.03
CA LEU A 74 -0.63 7.97 8.31
C LEU A 74 0.63 8.05 9.17
N HIS A 75 1.36 6.95 9.29
CA HIS A 75 2.62 6.87 10.03
C HIS A 75 3.68 7.81 9.46
N HIS A 76 3.68 8.00 8.14
CA HIS A 76 4.66 8.84 7.47
C HIS A 76 4.32 10.34 7.55
N LEU A 77 3.04 10.70 7.50
CA LEU A 77 2.61 12.10 7.44
C LEU A 77 2.33 12.73 8.80
N PHE A 78 2.07 11.94 9.84
CA PHE A 78 1.63 12.43 11.14
C PHE A 78 2.41 11.82 12.30
N ASP A 79 2.56 12.59 13.38
CA ASP A 79 2.81 12.00 14.69
C ASP A 79 1.52 11.29 15.15
N LEU A 80 1.55 9.96 15.15
CA LEU A 80 0.39 9.14 15.51
C LEU A 80 -0.06 9.36 16.96
N SER A 81 0.83 9.81 17.85
CA SER A 81 0.49 10.11 19.24
C SER A 81 -0.40 11.34 19.31
N GLU A 82 -0.03 12.39 18.58
CA GLU A 82 -0.82 13.62 18.47
C GLU A 82 -2.12 13.38 17.70
N LEU A 83 -2.07 12.61 16.61
CA LEU A 83 -3.24 12.27 15.81
C LEU A 83 -4.32 11.59 16.68
N ARG A 84 -3.94 10.68 17.57
CA ARG A 84 -4.88 9.96 18.46
C ARG A 84 -5.54 10.86 19.50
N LEU A 85 -4.99 12.03 19.78
CA LEU A 85 -5.53 13.00 20.73
C LEU A 85 -6.44 14.04 20.06
N MET A 86 -6.52 14.05 18.73
CA MET A 86 -7.37 15.00 18.01
C MET A 86 -8.87 14.68 18.20
N ASP A 87 -9.61 15.68 18.66
CA ASP A 87 -11.06 15.61 18.77
C ASP A 87 -11.73 15.60 17.39
N GLY A 88 -12.78 14.79 17.26
CA GLY A 88 -13.62 14.77 16.06
C GLY A 88 -13.05 14.00 14.86
N LEU A 89 -11.97 13.23 15.05
CA LEU A 89 -11.49 12.33 13.99
C LEU A 89 -12.52 11.23 13.70
N PRO A 90 -12.76 10.93 12.40
CA PRO A 90 -13.52 9.74 12.02
C PRO A 90 -12.91 8.47 12.61
N SER A 91 -13.75 7.56 13.10
CA SER A 91 -13.31 6.30 13.70
C SER A 91 -12.48 5.43 12.76
N GLU A 92 -12.71 5.56 11.45
CA GLU A 92 -12.01 4.85 10.40
C GLU A 92 -10.53 5.27 10.34
N ILE A 93 -10.24 6.57 10.44
CA ILE A 93 -8.87 7.09 10.46
C ILE A 93 -8.15 6.61 11.72
N LEU A 94 -8.85 6.61 12.86
CA LEU A 94 -8.30 6.09 14.11
C LEU A 94 -8.00 4.60 14.01
N ALA A 95 -8.90 3.81 13.41
CA ALA A 95 -8.69 2.38 13.17
C ALA A 95 -7.46 2.14 12.28
N MET A 96 -7.37 2.84 11.15
CA MET A 96 -6.22 2.74 10.22
C MET A 96 -4.89 3.13 10.89
N SER A 97 -4.89 4.08 11.83
CA SER A 97 -3.70 4.48 12.58
C SER A 97 -3.17 3.40 13.54
N ASN A 98 -3.94 2.33 13.76
CA ASN A 98 -3.54 1.19 14.60
C ASN A 98 -3.06 -0.01 13.78
N ASP A 99 -3.23 0.00 12.46
CA ASP A 99 -2.72 -1.04 11.58
C ASP A 99 -1.20 -0.95 11.41
N SER A 100 -0.57 -2.05 11.00
CA SER A 100 0.88 -2.10 10.80
C SER A 100 1.25 -1.46 9.46
N PRO A 101 2.20 -0.50 9.42
CA PRO A 101 2.70 0.04 8.16
C PRO A 101 3.55 -1.01 7.42
N ILE A 102 3.92 -0.70 6.18
CA ILE A 102 4.93 -1.46 5.44
C ILE A 102 6.29 -1.08 6.04
N GLU A 103 6.70 -1.83 7.05
CA GLU A 103 7.88 -1.56 7.89
C GLU A 103 9.18 -1.43 7.08
N GLU A 104 9.28 -2.13 5.95
CA GLU A 104 10.47 -2.12 5.09
C GLU A 104 10.80 -0.74 4.50
N LEU A 105 9.85 0.20 4.51
CA LEU A 105 10.00 1.57 3.99
C LEU A 105 10.66 2.55 4.96
N PHE A 106 10.86 2.16 6.22
CA PHE A 106 11.39 3.01 7.29
C PHE A 106 12.77 2.52 7.78
#